data_AF-A0A956RWB1-F1
#
_entry.id   AF-A0A956RWB1-F1
#
_cell.length_a   1.000
_cell.length_b   1.000
_cell.length_c   1.000
_cell.angle_alpha   90.00
_cell.angle_beta   90.00
_cell.angle_gamma   90.00
#
_symmetry.space_group_name_H-M   'P 1'
#
loop_
_entity.id
_entity.type
_entity.pdbx_description
1 polymer ?
#
loop_
_entity_poly.entity_id
_entity_poly.type
_entity_poly.pdbx_seq_one_letter_code
_entity_poly.pdbx_strand_id
1 'polypeptide(L)'
;PQLHRDGEASAAGAEAEGEALDRAFQAAIAHEPTWRTLTLPVPAGPARESIDVRLSTGARGQPSLARTVHVQASTGRILSETGFADGSPGRRARSFLRFAHTGEYWGVVGQTVAGLVSLASVVLVWTGLALALRRLARALQRRRGSAHPAVAEPSPVAGASAPANPPRRRSRERALR
;
A
#
# COMPACT_ATOMS: atom_id res chain seq x y z
N PRO A 1 10.62 50.36 -38.09
CA PRO A 1 10.60 50.93 -36.72
C PRO A 1 9.75 50.16 -35.69
N GLN A 2 8.76 49.33 -36.08
CA GLN A 2 7.95 48.56 -35.13
C GLN A 2 8.61 47.26 -34.65
N LEU A 3 9.29 46.52 -35.54
CA LEU A 3 9.97 45.26 -35.19
C LEU A 3 11.05 45.39 -34.09
N HIS A 4 11.68 46.56 -33.94
CA HIS A 4 12.68 46.77 -32.87
C HIS A 4 12.03 46.97 -31.49
N ARG A 5 10.83 47.59 -31.47
CA ARG A 5 10.11 47.94 -30.23
C ARG A 5 9.46 46.72 -29.59
N ASP A 6 9.04 45.74 -30.40
CA ASP A 6 8.49 44.47 -29.91
C ASP A 6 9.58 43.60 -29.26
N GLY A 7 10.82 43.65 -29.78
CA GLY A 7 11.98 42.96 -29.20
C GLY A 7 12.40 43.56 -27.85
N GLU A 8 12.41 44.89 -27.74
CA GLU A 8 12.74 45.59 -26.48
C GLU A 8 11.69 45.36 -25.39
N ALA A 9 10.40 45.35 -25.75
CA ALA A 9 9.32 45.05 -24.80
C ALA A 9 9.36 43.59 -24.30
N SER A 10 9.74 42.65 -25.17
CA SER A 10 9.90 41.24 -24.80
C SER A 10 11.11 41.01 -23.89
N ALA A 11 12.25 41.67 -24.19
CA ALA A 11 13.45 41.60 -23.37
C ALA A 11 13.24 42.20 -21.97
N ALA A 12 12.60 43.37 -21.88
CA ALA A 12 12.27 43.99 -20.60
C ALA A 12 11.29 43.14 -19.77
N GLY A 13 10.35 42.44 -20.43
CA GLY A 13 9.47 41.48 -19.76
C GLY A 13 10.20 40.29 -19.17
N ALA A 14 11.18 39.74 -19.91
CA ALA A 14 11.99 38.60 -19.48
C ALA A 14 12.93 38.97 -18.31
N GLU A 15 13.52 40.17 -18.34
CA GLU A 15 14.36 40.66 -17.23
C GLU A 15 13.54 40.88 -15.95
N ALA A 16 12.35 41.49 -16.06
CA ALA A 16 11.46 41.68 -14.92
C ALA A 16 10.97 40.36 -14.32
N GLU A 17 10.74 39.34 -15.16
CA GLU A 17 10.40 37.99 -14.71
C GLU A 17 11.58 37.33 -13.97
N GLY A 18 12.80 37.46 -14.51
CA GLY A 18 14.02 36.99 -13.86
C GLY A 18 14.23 37.61 -12.47
N GLU A 19 14.05 38.92 -12.35
CA GLU A 19 14.18 39.63 -11.08
C GLU A 19 13.09 39.24 -10.07
N ALA A 20 11.87 38.94 -10.53
CA ALA A 20 10.81 38.43 -9.67
C ALA A 20 11.12 37.02 -9.14
N LEU A 21 11.65 36.13 -9.99
CA LEU A 21 12.06 34.78 -9.62
C LEU A 21 13.23 34.81 -8.61
N ASP A 22 14.23 35.66 -8.83
CA ASP A 22 15.36 35.83 -7.92
C ASP A 22 14.92 36.36 -6.55
N ARG A 23 14.02 37.34 -6.51
CA ARG A 23 13.47 37.83 -5.24
C ARG A 23 12.66 36.77 -4.51
N ALA A 24 11.84 35.99 -5.23
CA ALA A 24 11.09 34.88 -4.65
C ALA A 24 12.03 33.80 -4.09
N PHE A 25 13.11 33.49 -4.80
CA PHE A 25 14.14 32.56 -4.35
C PHE A 25 14.83 33.05 -3.07
N GLN A 26 15.30 34.31 -3.05
CA GLN A 26 15.98 34.90 -1.89
C GLN A 26 15.07 34.97 -0.65
N ALA A 27 13.81 35.37 -0.83
CA ALA A 27 12.82 35.39 0.24
C ALA A 27 12.58 33.99 0.81
N ALA A 28 12.51 32.97 -0.05
CA ALA A 28 12.27 31.59 0.36
C ALA A 28 13.42 30.98 1.15
N ILE A 29 14.68 31.15 0.69
CA ILE A 29 15.85 30.60 1.39
C ILE A 29 16.16 31.33 2.71
N ALA A 30 15.84 32.63 2.78
CA ALA A 30 15.95 33.40 4.02
C ALA A 30 14.90 32.97 5.05
N HIS A 31 13.72 32.56 4.59
CA HIS A 31 12.62 32.14 5.46
C HIS A 31 12.84 30.74 6.07
N GLU A 32 13.38 29.79 5.31
CA GLU A 32 13.62 28.42 5.78
C GLU A 32 15.09 28.03 5.58
N PRO A 33 16.01 28.35 6.51
CA PRO A 33 17.45 28.13 6.35
C PRO A 33 17.84 26.65 6.23
N THR A 34 16.96 25.73 6.66
CA THR A 34 17.22 24.28 6.63
C THR A 34 16.71 23.59 5.36
N TRP A 35 16.36 24.38 4.34
CA TRP A 35 15.86 23.87 3.07
C TRP A 35 16.84 22.89 2.41
N ARG A 36 16.31 21.78 1.88
CA ARG A 36 17.07 20.80 1.09
C ARG A 36 16.71 20.81 -0.37
N THR A 37 15.44 21.07 -0.68
CA THR A 37 14.95 21.11 -2.06
C THR A 37 13.97 22.26 -2.18
N LEU A 38 14.18 23.08 -3.20
CA LEU A 38 13.32 24.20 -3.56
C LEU A 38 12.81 23.95 -4.99
N THR A 39 11.51 24.11 -5.20
CA THR A 39 10.89 24.03 -6.52
C THR A 39 10.19 25.34 -6.82
N LEU A 40 10.65 26.00 -7.89
CA LEU A 40 10.16 27.28 -8.36
C LEU A 40 9.54 27.06 -9.75
N PRO A 41 8.20 27.08 -9.89
CA PRO A 41 7.57 26.96 -11.19
C PRO A 41 7.74 28.29 -11.94
N VAL A 42 8.36 28.22 -13.13
CA VAL A 42 8.43 29.37 -14.04
C VAL A 42 7.04 29.58 -14.66
N PRO A 43 6.39 30.73 -14.45
CA PRO A 43 5.06 30.98 -14.99
C PRO A 43 5.13 31.11 -16.52
N ALA A 44 4.34 30.30 -17.23
CA ALA A 44 4.16 30.47 -18.68
C ALA A 44 3.14 31.60 -18.92
N GLY A 45 3.58 32.86 -18.90
CA GLY A 45 2.75 34.03 -19.16
C GLY A 45 3.21 35.30 -18.42
N PRO A 46 2.58 36.46 -18.68
CA PRO A 46 3.00 37.73 -18.08
C PRO A 46 3.02 37.66 -16.55
N ALA A 47 3.97 38.38 -15.94
CA ALA A 47 4.32 38.35 -14.53
C ALA A 47 3.09 38.22 -13.62
N ARG A 48 2.95 37.06 -12.96
CA ARG A 48 1.91 36.83 -11.96
C ARG A 48 2.18 37.70 -10.73
N GLU A 49 1.10 38.14 -10.07
CA GLU A 49 1.17 38.91 -8.83
C GLU A 49 1.87 38.14 -7.68
N SER A 50 1.81 36.81 -7.73
CA SER A 50 2.47 35.91 -6.79
C SER A 50 3.12 34.68 -7.45
N ILE A 51 4.21 34.21 -6.86
CA ILE A 51 4.97 33.02 -7.22
C ILE A 51 4.87 32.00 -6.07
N ASP A 52 4.48 30.78 -6.40
CA ASP A 52 4.36 29.69 -5.44
C ASP A 52 5.70 28.95 -5.32
N VAL A 53 6.43 29.18 -4.23
CA VAL A 53 7.69 28.51 -3.95
C VAL A 53 7.43 27.31 -3.08
N ARG A 54 7.83 26.11 -3.53
CA ARG A 54 7.72 24.91 -2.70
C ARG A 54 9.07 24.59 -2.07
N LEU A 55 9.10 24.52 -0.75
CA LEU A 55 10.26 24.15 0.05
C LEU A 55 10.08 22.77 0.67
N SER A 56 11.15 22.00 0.73
CA SER A 56 11.19 20.72 1.45
C SER A 56 12.46 20.65 2.28
N THR A 57 12.29 20.39 3.58
CA THR A 57 13.39 20.13 4.53
C THR A 57 13.72 18.64 4.64
N GLY A 58 12.78 17.77 4.25
CA GLY A 58 12.91 16.31 4.28
C GLY A 58 13.61 15.69 3.06
N ALA A 59 13.94 14.40 3.17
CA ALA A 59 14.37 13.58 2.03
C ALA A 59 13.20 13.34 1.03
N ARG A 60 13.53 12.87 -0.18
CA ARG A 60 12.51 12.39 -1.14
C ARG A 60 11.57 11.40 -0.43
N GLY A 61 10.26 11.58 -0.61
CA GLY A 61 9.24 10.70 -0.01
C GLY A 61 8.59 11.19 1.30
N GLN A 62 8.91 12.39 1.80
CA GLN A 62 8.34 12.94 3.06
C GLN A 62 7.50 14.22 2.82
N PRO A 63 6.24 14.10 2.35
CA PRO A 63 5.39 15.26 2.03
C PRO A 63 5.04 16.11 3.24
N SER A 64 5.09 15.54 4.45
CA SER A 64 4.83 16.24 5.71
C SER A 64 5.86 17.32 6.01
N LEU A 65 7.06 17.21 5.44
CA LEU A 65 8.14 18.18 5.56
C LEU A 65 8.23 19.14 4.36
N ALA A 66 7.29 19.03 3.42
CA ALA A 66 7.16 19.96 2.31
C ALA A 66 6.14 21.04 2.66
N ARG A 67 6.50 22.30 2.40
CA ARG A 67 5.66 23.47 2.56
C ARG A 67 5.64 24.27 1.26
N THR A 68 4.51 24.89 0.96
CA THR A 68 4.38 25.82 -0.17
C THR A 68 4.21 27.22 0.40
N VAL A 69 5.09 28.13 -0.02
CA VAL A 69 5.10 29.53 0.38
C VAL A 69 4.70 30.36 -0.84
N HIS A 70 3.68 31.18 -0.69
CA HIS A 70 3.21 32.11 -1.71
C HIS A 70 3.96 33.42 -1.54
N VAL A 71 4.76 33.81 -2.53
CA VAL A 71 5.60 35.02 -2.47
C VAL A 71 5.09 36.05 -3.48
N GLN A 72 4.93 37.29 -3.05
CA GLN A 72 4.56 38.38 -3.94
C GLN A 72 5.73 38.71 -4.89
N ALA A 73 5.47 38.69 -6.20
CA ALA A 73 6.50 38.85 -7.22
C ALA A 73 7.15 40.25 -7.21
N SER A 74 6.38 41.28 -6.85
CA SER A 74 6.82 42.68 -6.87
C SER A 74 7.59 43.13 -5.63
N THR A 75 7.51 42.40 -4.51
CA THR A 75 8.12 42.82 -3.23
C THR A 75 8.93 41.72 -2.54
N GLY A 76 8.79 40.46 -2.95
CA GLY A 76 9.38 39.32 -2.25
C GLY A 76 8.69 39.02 -0.91
N ARG A 77 7.55 39.64 -0.59
CA ARG A 77 6.84 39.40 0.66
C ARG A 77 6.09 38.07 0.64
N ILE A 78 6.23 37.28 1.70
CA ILE A 78 5.45 36.06 1.89
C ILE A 78 4.00 36.44 2.21
N LEU A 79 3.07 36.00 1.36
CA LEU A 79 1.64 36.27 1.47
C LEU A 79 0.93 35.18 2.29
N SER A 80 1.30 33.93 2.10
CA SER A 80 0.74 32.79 2.84
C SER A 80 1.64 31.58 2.76
N GLU A 81 1.48 30.68 3.74
CA GLU A 81 2.18 29.41 3.82
C GLU A 81 1.12 28.29 3.93
N THR A 82 1.27 27.25 3.11
CA THR A 82 0.42 26.07 3.16
C THR A 82 1.29 24.83 3.38
N GLY A 83 1.09 24.17 4.51
CA GLY A 83 1.72 22.89 4.83
C GLY A 83 0.87 21.69 4.45
N PHE A 84 1.43 20.49 4.65
CA PHE A 84 0.70 19.24 4.43
C PHE A 84 -0.54 19.08 5.35
N ALA A 85 -0.48 19.67 6.55
CA ALA A 85 -1.58 19.62 7.52
C ALA A 85 -2.80 20.45 7.09
N ASP A 86 -2.59 21.48 6.29
CA ASP A 86 -3.61 22.42 5.83
C ASP A 86 -4.37 21.90 4.59
N GLY A 87 -3.91 20.79 4.02
CA GLY A 87 -4.60 20.10 2.93
C GLY A 87 -5.90 19.43 3.38
N SER A 88 -6.87 19.35 2.48
CA SER A 88 -8.15 18.67 2.76
C SER A 88 -7.96 17.22 3.23
N PRO A 89 -8.88 16.68 4.06
CA PRO A 89 -8.77 15.33 4.59
C PRO A 89 -8.58 14.26 3.50
N GLY A 90 -9.27 14.40 2.36
CA GLY A 90 -9.11 13.50 1.22
C GLY A 90 -7.76 13.58 0.51
N ARG A 91 -7.10 14.76 0.52
CA ARG A 91 -5.73 14.93 -0.02
C ARG A 91 -4.70 14.28 0.91
N ARG A 92 -4.90 14.42 2.22
CA ARG A 92 -4.07 13.79 3.26
C ARG A 92 -4.22 12.26 3.20
N ALA A 93 -5.44 11.75 3.10
CA ALA A 93 -5.72 10.31 2.98
C ALA A 93 -5.08 9.68 1.72
N ARG A 94 -5.21 10.32 0.55
CA ARG A 94 -4.56 9.81 -0.69
C ARG A 94 -3.04 9.82 -0.62
N SER A 95 -2.46 10.85 0.00
CA SER A 95 -1.02 10.92 0.21
C SER A 95 -0.58 9.82 1.16
N PHE A 96 -1.26 9.69 2.31
CA PHE A 96 -1.02 8.62 3.27
C PHE A 96 -1.09 7.24 2.62
N LEU A 97 -2.14 6.94 1.84
CA LEU A 97 -2.30 5.64 1.18
C LEU A 97 -1.16 5.32 0.23
N ARG A 98 -0.72 6.29 -0.57
CA ARG A 98 0.42 6.13 -1.49
C ARG A 98 1.73 5.85 -0.75
N PHE A 99 2.04 6.62 0.29
CA PHE A 99 3.31 6.46 1.04
C PHE A 99 3.29 5.28 2.02
N ALA A 100 2.10 4.88 2.48
CA ALA A 100 1.90 3.62 3.18
C ALA A 100 2.14 2.43 2.25
N HIS A 101 1.68 2.50 0.99
CA HIS A 101 1.90 1.44 0.01
C HIS A 101 3.36 1.28 -0.40
N THR A 102 4.13 2.37 -0.49
CA THR A 102 5.58 2.31 -0.74
C THR A 102 6.41 2.04 0.52
N GLY A 103 5.80 2.02 1.71
CA GLY A 103 6.48 1.79 2.98
C GLY A 103 7.41 2.93 3.44
N GLU A 104 7.50 4.01 2.68
CA GLU A 104 8.46 5.11 2.89
C GLU A 104 8.04 6.02 4.04
N TYR A 105 6.74 6.04 4.40
CA TYR A 105 6.21 6.89 5.47
C TYR A 105 6.68 6.46 6.88
N TRP A 106 6.80 5.15 7.13
CA TRP A 106 7.27 4.58 8.41
C TRP A 106 8.78 4.29 8.41
N GLY A 107 9.46 4.58 7.31
CA GLY A 107 10.89 4.31 7.13
C GLY A 107 11.25 2.86 7.42
N VAL A 108 12.36 2.67 8.14
CA VAL A 108 12.91 1.35 8.50
C VAL A 108 11.89 0.48 9.25
N VAL A 109 11.03 1.06 10.09
CA VAL A 109 10.03 0.31 10.86
C VAL A 109 9.01 -0.34 9.93
N GLY A 110 8.48 0.41 8.96
CA GLY A 110 7.54 -0.14 7.97
C GLY A 110 8.16 -1.26 7.15
N GLN A 111 9.42 -1.10 6.74
CA GLN A 111 10.17 -2.12 6.00
C GLN A 111 10.39 -3.39 6.83
N THR A 112 10.71 -3.28 8.12
CA THR A 112 10.88 -4.46 9.00
C THR A 112 9.58 -5.24 9.17
N VAL A 113 8.45 -4.55 9.36
CA VAL A 113 7.14 -5.21 9.47
C VAL A 113 6.76 -5.90 8.17
N ALA A 114 6.99 -5.25 7.02
CA ALA A 114 6.76 -5.86 5.72
C ALA A 114 7.62 -7.13 5.52
N GLY A 115 8.89 -7.09 5.95
CA GLY A 115 9.78 -8.26 5.94
C GLY A 115 9.27 -9.40 6.82
N LEU A 116 8.83 -9.09 8.05
CA LEU A 116 8.26 -10.08 8.97
C LEU A 116 6.99 -10.74 8.42
N VAL A 117 6.08 -9.94 7.86
CA VAL A 117 4.84 -10.44 7.24
C VAL A 117 5.16 -11.34 6.04
N SER A 118 6.15 -10.95 5.23
CA SER A 118 6.59 -11.75 4.08
C SER A 118 7.17 -13.10 4.52
N LEU A 119 8.03 -13.09 5.55
CA LEU A 119 8.61 -14.32 6.12
C LEU A 119 7.52 -15.23 6.72
N ALA A 120 6.59 -14.65 7.50
CA ALA A 120 5.47 -15.39 8.06
C ALA A 120 4.59 -16.00 6.97
N SER A 121 4.38 -15.29 5.86
CA SER A 121 3.60 -15.79 4.72
C SER A 121 4.27 -17.00 4.06
N VAL A 122 5.59 -16.98 3.88
CA VAL A 122 6.35 -18.14 3.35
C VAL A 122 6.20 -19.36 4.25
N VAL A 123 6.34 -19.17 5.57
CA VAL A 123 6.16 -20.25 6.56
C VAL A 123 4.73 -20.80 6.52
N LEU A 124 3.73 -19.93 6.42
CA LEU A 124 2.33 -20.34 6.34
C LEU A 124 2.01 -21.14 5.06
N VAL A 125 2.54 -20.71 3.91
CA VAL A 125 2.39 -21.44 2.63
C VAL A 125 3.05 -22.81 2.73
N TRP A 126 4.28 -22.88 3.24
CA TRP A 126 5.00 -24.15 3.39
C TRP A 126 4.25 -25.12 4.30
N THR A 127 3.83 -24.64 5.47
CA THR A 127 3.10 -25.47 6.44
C THR A 127 1.74 -25.90 5.91
N GLY A 128 1.00 -24.99 5.26
CA GLY A 128 -0.27 -25.30 4.60
C GLY A 128 -0.12 -26.36 3.51
N LEU A 129 0.89 -26.22 2.65
CA LEU A 129 1.18 -27.19 1.59
C LEU A 129 1.59 -28.55 2.16
N ALA A 130 2.47 -28.58 3.16
CA ALA A 130 2.89 -29.81 3.84
C ALA A 130 1.69 -30.55 4.48
N LEU A 131 0.78 -29.82 5.13
CA LEU A 131 -0.44 -30.37 5.70
C LEU A 131 -1.41 -30.89 4.63
N ALA A 132 -1.58 -30.15 3.53
CA ALA A 132 -2.43 -30.55 2.41
C ALA A 132 -1.93 -31.85 1.76
N LEU A 133 -0.62 -31.95 1.49
CA LEU A 133 0.01 -33.15 0.94
C LEU A 133 -0.09 -34.34 1.89
N ARG A 134 0.13 -34.12 3.20
CA ARG A 134 -0.01 -35.19 4.21
C ARG A 134 -1.45 -35.73 4.28
N ARG A 135 -2.45 -34.84 4.18
CA ARG A 135 -3.87 -35.22 4.14
C ARG A 135 -4.21 -36.02 2.88
N LEU A 136 -3.71 -35.58 1.72
CA LEU A 136 -3.93 -36.26 0.45
C LEU A 136 -3.28 -37.66 0.44
N ALA A 137 -2.03 -37.78 0.89
CA ALA A 137 -1.33 -39.06 0.97
C ALA A 137 -2.08 -40.07 1.85
N ARG A 138 -2.58 -39.66 3.03
CA ARG A 138 -3.41 -40.51 3.90
C ARG A 138 -4.72 -40.92 3.24
N ALA A 139 -5.36 -40.01 2.49
CA ALA A 139 -6.59 -40.33 1.76
C ALA A 139 -6.34 -41.36 0.66
N LEU A 140 -5.24 -41.25 -0.09
CA LEU A 140 -4.84 -42.22 -1.12
C LEU A 140 -4.45 -43.58 -0.53
N GLN A 141 -3.74 -43.61 0.60
CA GLN A 141 -3.38 -44.86 1.28
C GLN A 141 -4.61 -45.62 1.79
N ARG A 142 -5.60 -44.90 2.35
CA ARG A 142 -6.89 -45.50 2.76
C ARG A 142 -7.62 -46.12 1.57
N ARG A 143 -7.63 -45.45 0.41
CA ARG A 143 -8.25 -45.98 -0.83
C ARG A 143 -7.56 -47.24 -1.35
N ARG A 144 -6.23 -47.36 -1.18
CA ARG A 144 -5.46 -48.55 -1.57
C ARG A 144 -5.65 -49.73 -0.61
N GLY A 145 -5.83 -49.47 0.69
CA GLY A 145 -6.09 -50.50 1.69
C GLY A 145 -7.51 -51.09 1.64
N SER A 146 -8.48 -50.37 1.05
CA SER A 146 -9.85 -50.88 0.84
C SER A 146 -9.99 -51.78 -0.38
N ALA A 147 -8.96 -51.91 -1.22
CA ALA A 147 -8.88 -52.91 -2.27
C ALA A 147 -8.36 -54.24 -1.68
N HIS A 148 -9.13 -54.83 -0.77
CA HIS A 148 -8.94 -56.24 -0.43
C HIS A 148 -9.51 -57.07 -1.60
N PRO A 149 -8.77 -58.07 -2.12
CA PRO A 149 -9.22 -58.85 -3.28
C PRO A 149 -10.59 -59.47 -2.96
N ALA A 150 -11.48 -59.45 -3.94
CA ALA A 150 -12.71 -60.21 -3.90
C ALA A 150 -12.33 -61.67 -3.61
N VAL A 151 -12.47 -62.08 -2.35
CA VAL A 151 -12.35 -63.47 -1.93
C VAL A 151 -13.45 -64.19 -2.69
N ALA A 152 -13.03 -65.06 -3.63
CA ALA A 152 -13.92 -65.95 -4.34
C ALA A 152 -14.73 -66.75 -3.31
N GLU A 153 -16.05 -66.59 -3.32
CA GLU A 153 -16.95 -67.43 -2.52
C GLU A 153 -16.80 -68.90 -2.96
N PRO A 154 -16.51 -69.84 -2.05
CA PRO A 154 -16.78 -71.24 -2.32
C PRO A 154 -18.29 -71.46 -2.28
N SER A 155 -18.83 -71.88 -3.43
CA SER A 155 -20.24 -72.27 -3.62
C SER A 155 -20.69 -73.32 -2.59
N PRO A 156 -21.79 -73.11 -1.84
CA PRO A 156 -22.33 -74.12 -0.96
C PRO A 156 -23.25 -75.05 -1.77
N VAL A 157 -22.76 -76.26 -2.02
CA VAL A 157 -23.56 -77.38 -2.50
C VAL A 157 -24.52 -77.83 -1.39
N ALA A 158 -25.80 -77.87 -1.74
CA ALA A 158 -26.89 -78.69 -1.21
C ALA A 158 -26.91 -79.08 0.29
N GLY A 159 -27.99 -78.66 0.96
CA GLY A 159 -28.72 -79.54 1.89
C GLY A 159 -28.88 -79.03 3.32
N ALA A 160 -30.13 -79.09 3.80
CA ALA A 160 -30.61 -79.11 5.19
C ALA A 160 -31.45 -77.89 5.65
N SER A 161 -32.75 -78.03 5.41
CA SER A 161 -33.91 -77.74 6.27
C SER A 161 -33.71 -77.06 7.64
N ALA A 162 -34.34 -75.87 7.79
CA ALA A 162 -35.23 -75.29 8.85
C ALA A 162 -35.30 -75.88 10.30
N PRO A 163 -35.89 -75.19 11.34
CA PRO A 163 -36.40 -73.80 11.47
C PRO A 163 -36.06 -73.03 12.80
N ALA A 164 -36.39 -71.73 12.79
CA ALA A 164 -36.96 -70.85 13.83
C ALA A 164 -36.50 -70.89 15.32
N ASN A 165 -36.08 -69.73 15.84
CA ASN A 165 -36.12 -69.39 17.28
C ASN A 165 -36.45 -67.86 17.45
N PRO A 166 -37.26 -67.43 18.43
CA PRO A 166 -38.04 -66.18 18.44
C PRO A 166 -37.27 -64.95 19.01
N PRO A 167 -37.85 -63.74 18.94
CA PRO A 167 -37.16 -62.50 19.34
C PRO A 167 -36.91 -62.41 20.85
N ARG A 168 -35.67 -62.09 21.24
CA ARG A 168 -35.32 -61.77 22.62
C ARG A 168 -35.92 -60.42 23.03
N ARG A 169 -36.78 -60.50 24.04
CA ARG A 169 -37.51 -59.40 24.68
C ARG A 169 -36.55 -58.42 25.37
N ARG A 170 -36.93 -57.14 25.33
CA ARG A 170 -36.33 -56.00 26.03
C ARG A 170 -36.25 -56.20 27.55
N SER A 171 -35.14 -55.80 28.14
CA SER A 171 -35.03 -55.46 29.56
C SER A 171 -34.59 -54.00 29.68
N ARG A 172 -35.55 -53.14 30.04
CA ARG A 172 -35.32 -51.80 30.59
C ARG A 172 -34.69 -51.97 31.97
N GLU A 173 -33.48 -51.48 32.20
CA GLU A 173 -32.87 -51.12 33.50
C GLU A 173 -31.62 -50.29 33.12
N ARG A 174 -31.21 -49.16 33.69
CA ARG A 174 -31.48 -48.35 34.88
C ARG A 174 -30.94 -46.95 34.51
N ALA A 175 -31.69 -45.88 34.67
CA ALA A 175 -31.74 -45.06 35.89
C ALA A 175 -30.36 -44.55 36.36
N LEU A 176 -30.14 -43.25 36.11
CA LEU A 176 -29.68 -42.24 37.06
C LEU A 176 -28.36 -42.51 37.79
N ARG A 177 -27.33 -41.73 37.43
CA ARG A 177 -26.58 -40.85 38.35
C ARG A 177 -25.86 -39.77 37.55
#